data_AF-A0A1V4D596-F1
#
_entry.id   AF-A0A1V4D596-F1
#
_cell.length_a   1.000
_cell.length_b   1.000
_cell.length_c   1.000
_cell.angle_alpha   90.00
_cell.angle_beta   90.00
_cell.angle_gamma   90.00
#
_symmetry.space_group_name_H-M   'P 1'
#
loop_
_entity.id
_entity.type
_entity.pdbx_description
1 polymer ?
#
loop_
_entity_poly.entity_id
_entity_poly.type
_entity_poly.pdbx_seq_one_letter_code
_entity_poly.pdbx_strand_id
1 'polypeptide(L)' 'MSDTAKGRAMMTMRVSRDGGKTYGPTRVVRTTEPLRPLETSVWPPCQCPRCASAHVIGHQPL' A
#
# COMPACT_ATOMS: atom_id res chain seq x y z
N MET A 1 -3.87 -22.52 19.75
CA MET A 1 -4.17 -21.36 20.62
C MET A 1 -4.71 -20.24 19.75
N SER A 2 -5.96 -19.86 20.00
CA SER A 2 -6.83 -19.12 19.09
C SER A 2 -6.43 -17.65 18.91
N ASP A 3 -6.17 -17.26 17.66
CA ASP A 3 -5.75 -15.92 17.21
C ASP A 3 -6.88 -14.87 17.29
N THR A 4 -8.03 -15.24 17.87
CA THR A 4 -9.27 -14.45 17.91
C THR A 4 -9.20 -13.21 18.80
N ALA A 5 -8.22 -13.12 19.71
CA ALA A 5 -8.01 -11.92 20.56
C ALA A 5 -7.31 -10.77 19.83
N LYS A 6 -6.66 -11.03 18.69
CA LYS A 6 -6.08 -10.01 17.82
C LYS A 6 -7.12 -9.77 16.73
N GLY A 7 -7.64 -8.55 16.60
CA GLY A 7 -8.74 -8.22 15.67
C GLY A 7 -8.62 -8.79 14.25
N ARG A 8 -9.69 -8.73 13.45
CA ARG A 8 -9.73 -9.32 12.10
C ARG A 8 -8.59 -8.79 11.22
N ALA A 9 -7.86 -9.70 10.57
CA ALA A 9 -6.89 -9.33 9.53
C ALA A 9 -7.63 -8.73 8.33
N MET A 10 -7.31 -7.48 7.98
CA MET A 10 -7.93 -6.77 6.86
C MET A 10 -6.99 -6.67 5.66
N MET A 11 -5.70 -6.50 5.93
CA MET A 11 -4.68 -6.35 4.90
C MET A 11 -3.40 -7.10 5.30
N THR A 12 -2.81 -7.78 4.34
CA THR A 12 -1.46 -8.35 4.46
C THR A 12 -0.57 -7.70 3.41
N MET A 13 0.63 -7.27 3.83
CA MET A 13 1.56 -6.56 2.98
C MET A 13 2.96 -7.17 3.07
N ARG A 14 3.62 -7.25 1.92
CA ARG A 14 5.06 -7.53 1.81
C ARG A 14 5.67 -6.50 0.88
N VAL A 15 6.85 -6.00 1.23
CA VAL A 15 7.54 -4.95 0.47
C VAL A 15 8.73 -5.56 -0.25
N SER A 16 8.80 -5.32 -1.57
CA SER A 16 10.00 -5.54 -2.35
C SER A 16 10.76 -4.22 -2.50
N ARG A 17 12.10 -4.30 -2.46
CA ARG A 17 12.99 -3.16 -2.70
C ARG A 17 13.83 -3.33 -3.98
N ASP A 18 13.61 -4.40 -4.73
CA ASP A 18 14.42 -4.83 -5.87
C ASP A 18 13.57 -5.14 -7.11
N GLY A 19 12.43 -4.44 -7.25
CA GLY A 19 11.56 -4.56 -8.41
C GLY A 19 10.71 -5.84 -8.43
N GLY A 20 10.41 -6.39 -7.25
CA GLY A 20 9.57 -7.56 -7.08
C GLY A 20 10.31 -8.90 -7.11
N LYS A 21 11.65 -8.89 -7.07
CA LYS A 21 12.46 -10.12 -7.08
C LYS A 21 12.48 -10.80 -5.72
N THR A 22 12.68 -10.02 -4.66
CA THR A 22 12.59 -10.49 -3.29
C THR A 22 11.58 -9.66 -2.50
N TYR A 23 10.98 -10.31 -1.52
CA TYR A 23 9.97 -9.71 -0.65
C TYR A 23 10.38 -9.90 0.79
N GLY A 24 10.36 -8.80 1.55
CA GLY A 24 10.58 -8.82 2.97
C GLY A 24 9.49 -9.59 3.75
N PRO A 25 9.58 -9.52 5.09
CA PRO A 25 8.65 -10.23 5.97
C PRO A 25 7.21 -9.72 5.81
N THR A 26 6.24 -10.60 6.02
CA THR A 26 4.81 -10.27 6.00
C THR A 26 4.45 -9.36 7.17
N ARG A 27 3.76 -8.26 6.84
CA ARG A 27 3.11 -7.37 7.80
C ARG A 27 1.60 -7.59 7.70
N VAL A 28 0.97 -7.87 8.84
CA VAL A 28 -0.48 -8.07 8.94
C VAL A 28 -1.09 -6.87 9.65
N VAL A 29 -1.98 -6.16 8.97
CA VAL A 29 -2.80 -5.11 9.55
C VAL A 29 -4.11 -5.73 10.02
N ARG A 30 -4.34 -5.66 11.32
CA ARG A 30 -5.55 -6.14 11.99
C ARG A 30 -6.36 -4.94 12.47
N THR A 31 -7.67 -4.97 12.27
CA THR A 31 -8.59 -3.97 12.81
C THR A 31 -9.58 -4.62 13.76
N THR A 32 -10.01 -3.88 14.76
CA THR A 32 -11.18 -4.20 15.58
C THR A 32 -12.45 -3.57 15.03
N GLU A 33 -12.34 -2.58 14.14
CA GLU A 33 -13.45 -1.79 13.61
C GLU A 33 -13.59 -1.94 12.08
N PRO A 34 -14.81 -2.17 11.56
CA PRO A 34 -15.08 -2.30 10.12
C PRO A 34 -15.21 -0.92 9.45
N LEU A 35 -14.13 -0.13 9.46
CA LEU A 35 -14.13 1.17 8.80
C LEU A 35 -14.25 1.01 7.28
N ARG A 36 -15.08 1.85 6.66
CA ARG A 36 -15.15 1.96 5.18
C ARG A 36 -13.85 2.56 4.65
N PRO A 37 -13.43 2.23 3.41
CA PRO A 37 -12.30 2.88 2.78
C PRO A 37 -12.44 4.41 2.81
N LEU A 38 -11.33 5.10 3.02
CA LEU A 38 -11.31 6.56 2.94
C LEU A 38 -11.42 6.95 1.46
N GLU A 39 -12.59 7.42 1.03
CA GLU A 39 -12.92 7.74 -0.38
C GLU A 39 -12.03 8.85 -0.98
N THR A 40 -11.24 9.56 -0.18
CA THR A 40 -10.41 10.70 -0.60
C THR A 40 -8.93 10.37 -0.76
N SER A 41 -8.55 9.10 -0.94
CA SER A 41 -7.14 8.70 -1.08
C SER A 41 -6.55 9.11 -2.44
N VAL A 42 -6.37 10.41 -2.67
CA VAL A 42 -5.45 10.88 -3.70
C VAL A 42 -4.05 10.53 -3.18
N TRP A 43 -3.56 9.36 -3.56
CA TRP A 43 -2.18 9.00 -3.27
C TRP A 43 -1.26 10.06 -3.90
N PRO A 44 -0.26 10.59 -3.16
CA PRO A 44 0.73 11.45 -3.78
C PRO A 44 1.31 10.79 -5.03
N PRO A 45 1.52 11.57 -6.11
CA PRO A 45 2.14 11.04 -7.31
C PRO A 45 3.52 10.47 -6.99
N CYS A 46 3.90 9.41 -7.69
CA CYS A 46 5.18 8.76 -7.49
C CYS A 46 6.33 9.74 -7.76
N GLN A 47 7.18 9.97 -6.76
CA GLN A 47 8.32 10.90 -6.86
C GLN A 47 9.62 10.24 -7.33
N CYS A 48 9.58 9.00 -7.85
CA CYS A 48 10.80 8.37 -8.37
C CYS A 48 11.31 9.13 -9.60
N PRO A 49 12.62 9.10 -9.91
CA PRO A 49 13.18 9.85 -11.04
C PRO A 49 12.45 9.63 -12.38
N ARG A 50 11.97 8.40 -12.61
CA ARG A 50 11.19 8.02 -13.80
C ARG A 50 9.83 8.73 -13.85
N CYS A 51 9.09 8.73 -12.75
CA CYS A 51 7.73 9.30 -12.69
C CYS A 51 7.76 10.82 -12.55
N ALA A 52 8.70 11.37 -11.77
CA ALA A 52 8.88 12.82 -11.63
C ALA A 52 9.13 13.49 -12.98
N SER A 53 9.96 12.89 -13.84
CA SER A 53 10.22 13.39 -15.20
C SER A 53 8.97 13.34 -16.10
N ALA A 54 8.14 12.31 -15.97
CA ALA A 54 6.91 12.15 -16.75
C ALA A 54 5.80 13.13 -16.30
N HIS A 55 5.73 13.48 -15.02
CA HIS A 55 4.77 14.46 -14.50
C HIS A 55 5.05 15.90 -14.96
N VAL A 56 6.32 16.27 -15.21
CA VAL A 56 6.67 17.59 -15.78
C VAL A 56 6.14 17.74 -17.21
N ILE A 57 6.01 16.63 -17.95
CA ILE A 57 5.47 16.58 -19.31
C ILE A 57 3.99 16.14 -19.24
N GLY A 58 3.18 16.80 -18.43
CA GLY A 58 1.70 16.82 -18.54
C GLY A 58 0.96 15.49 -18.72
N HIS A 59 1.51 14.33 -18.37
CA HIS A 59 0.78 13.07 -18.47
C HIS A 59 -0.07 12.88 -17.22
N GLN A 60 -1.31 13.34 -17.33
CA GLN A 60 -2.38 12.95 -16.45
C GLN A 60 -2.63 11.44 -16.60
N PRO A 61 -2.60 10.65 -15.51
CA PRO A 61 -3.06 9.27 -15.59
C PRO A 61 -4.56 9.26 -15.85
N LEU A 62 -5.01 8.40 -16.78
CA LEU A 62 -6.42 8.05 -16.97
C LEU A 62 -7.00 7.41 -15.69
#